data_AF-A0A2B7ZBH3-F1
#
_entry.id   AF-A0A2B7ZBH3-F1
#
_cell.length_a   1.000
_cell.length_b   1.000
_cell.length_c   1.000
_cell.angle_alpha   90.00
_cell.angle_beta   90.00
_cell.angle_gamma   90.00
#
_symmetry.space_group_name_H-M   'P 1'
#
loop_
_entity.id
_entity.type
_entity.pdbx_description
1 polymer ?
#
loop_
_entity_poly.entity_id
_entity_poly.type
_entity_poly.pdbx_seq_one_letter_code
_entity_poly.pdbx_strand_id
1 'polypeptide(L)'
;MQNIILGLRGAQGLLAIIILGLTGYVVNLNRGHSDEVNFLLFNSIWTLIIAVPYLVLSPLYIPKIAHKYALIAVEAVTLLFWFAGFIAVAAILPPSGLCKFSPGCKAMQAATVFGAFEWLLFVATTVLVVVLPLFRGGGDGTPKPEAPVDMQANQAV
;
A
#
# COMPACT_ATOMS: atom_id res chain seq x y z
N MET A 1 -14.99 1.71 -10.35
CA MET A 1 -14.01 1.37 -9.28
C MET A 1 -12.56 1.53 -9.74
N GLN A 2 -12.21 1.07 -10.94
CA GLN A 2 -10.83 1.12 -11.44
C GLN A 2 -10.18 2.52 -11.43
N ASN A 3 -10.89 3.57 -11.86
CA ASN A 3 -10.36 4.95 -11.85
C ASN A 3 -10.05 5.46 -10.42
N ILE A 4 -10.84 5.04 -9.43
CA ILE A 4 -10.61 5.40 -8.02
C ILE A 4 -9.35 4.72 -7.49
N ILE A 5 -9.16 3.44 -7.81
CA ILE A 5 -7.97 2.68 -7.41
C ILE A 5 -6.71 3.30 -8.03
N LEU A 6 -6.74 3.64 -9.32
CA LEU A 6 -5.61 4.27 -9.99
C LEU A 6 -5.27 5.64 -9.38
N GLY A 7 -6.30 6.42 -9.02
CA GLY A 7 -6.11 7.68 -8.28
C GLY A 7 -5.45 7.48 -6.92
N LEU A 8 -5.87 6.47 -6.14
CA LEU A 8 -5.25 6.14 -4.86
C LEU A 8 -3.79 5.70 -5.04
N ARG A 9 -3.47 4.90 -6.06
CA ARG A 9 -2.08 4.51 -6.38
C ARG A 9 -1.22 5.72 -6.77
N GLY A 10 -1.78 6.65 -7.53
CA GLY A 10 -1.11 7.90 -7.88
C GLY A 10 -0.81 8.76 -6.66
N ALA A 11 -1.77 8.89 -5.73
CA ALA A 11 -1.58 9.60 -4.47
C ALA A 11 -0.51 8.95 -3.58
N GLN A 12 -0.55 7.61 -3.47
CA GLN A 12 0.48 6.82 -2.76
C GLN A 12 1.88 7.06 -3.33
N GLY A 13 2.02 6.96 -4.66
CA GLY A 13 3.29 7.25 -5.33
C GLY A 13 3.77 8.69 -5.10
N LEU A 14 2.89 9.68 -5.17
CA LEU A 14 3.25 11.07 -4.94
C LEU A 14 3.75 11.33 -3.52
N LEU A 15 3.02 10.84 -2.52
CA LEU A 15 3.41 10.95 -1.12
C LEU A 15 4.71 10.20 -0.83
N ALA A 16 4.90 9.01 -1.42
CA ALA A 16 6.16 8.28 -1.33
C ALA A 16 7.35 9.09 -1.87
N ILE A 17 7.20 9.82 -2.99
CA ILE A 17 8.24 10.73 -3.54
C ILE A 17 8.53 11.88 -2.58
N ILE A 18 7.49 12.50 -2.01
CA ILE A 18 7.66 13.59 -1.04
C ILE A 18 8.46 13.10 0.17
N ILE A 19 8.10 11.95 0.71
CA ILE A 19 8.75 11.37 1.89
C ILE A 19 10.18 10.92 1.54
N LEU A 20 10.42 10.42 0.32
CA LEU A 20 11.77 10.10 -0.18
C LEU A 20 12.69 11.32 -0.14
N GLY A 21 12.20 12.47 -0.61
CA GLY A 21 12.96 13.73 -0.60
C GLY A 21 13.23 14.24 0.82
N LEU A 22 12.21 14.20 1.68
CA LEU A 22 12.33 14.66 3.07
C LEU A 22 13.30 13.79 3.88
N THR A 23 13.13 12.46 3.82
CA THR A 23 13.98 11.51 4.53
C THR A 23 15.40 11.49 3.95
N GLY A 24 15.55 11.57 2.62
CA GLY A 24 16.87 11.67 1.97
C GLY A 24 17.64 12.93 2.38
N TYR A 25 16.96 14.07 2.51
CA TYR A 25 17.55 15.29 3.05
C TYR A 25 18.03 15.10 4.51
N VAL A 26 17.21 14.50 5.37
CA VAL A 26 17.56 14.25 6.78
C VAL A 26 18.72 13.25 6.90
N VAL A 27 18.72 12.18 6.10
CA VAL A 27 19.82 11.19 6.04
C VAL A 27 21.14 11.86 5.63
N ASN A 28 21.10 12.77 4.67
CA ASN A 28 22.29 13.52 4.28
C ASN A 28 22.80 14.43 5.42
N LEU A 29 21.90 15.08 6.17
CA LEU A 29 22.27 15.92 7.31
C LEU A 29 22.87 15.12 8.47
N ASN A 30 22.29 13.97 8.81
CA ASN A 30 22.73 13.15 9.94
C ASN A 30 23.78 12.10 9.55
N ARG A 31 24.25 12.10 8.29
CA ARG A 31 25.19 11.12 7.73
C ARG A 31 24.72 9.67 7.91
N GLY A 32 23.41 9.43 7.87
CA GLY A 32 22.81 8.11 8.01
C GLY A 32 22.74 7.53 9.44
N HIS A 33 22.98 8.31 10.49
CA HIS A 33 23.03 7.80 11.88
C HIS A 33 21.66 7.58 12.56
N SER A 34 20.53 7.65 11.83
CA SER A 34 19.20 7.38 12.39
C SER A 34 18.53 6.24 11.64
N ASP A 35 18.38 5.12 12.33
CA ASP A 35 17.74 3.92 11.79
C ASP A 35 16.25 4.15 11.50
N GLU A 36 15.59 5.00 12.29
CA GLU A 36 14.19 5.36 12.13
C GLU A 36 13.95 6.11 10.80
N VAL A 37 14.79 7.09 10.51
CA VAL A 37 14.72 7.86 9.26
C VAL A 37 15.16 6.98 8.08
N ASN A 38 16.18 6.15 8.25
CA ASN A 38 16.63 5.21 7.22
C ASN A 38 15.53 4.20 6.86
N PHE A 39 14.77 3.72 7.85
CA PHE A 39 13.65 2.82 7.61
C PHE A 39 12.49 3.52 6.88
N LEU A 40 12.16 4.76 7.24
CA LEU A 40 11.14 5.52 6.52
C LEU A 40 11.58 5.84 5.07
N LEU A 41 12.87 6.10 4.86
CA LEU A 41 13.46 6.24 3.51
C LEU A 41 13.31 4.94 2.71
N PHE A 42 13.62 3.79 3.33
CA PHE A 42 13.42 2.48 2.72
C PHE A 42 11.95 2.27 2.33
N ASN A 43 10.99 2.62 3.18
CA ASN A 43 9.56 2.47 2.88
C ASN A 43 9.13 3.28 1.64
N SER A 44 9.66 4.50 1.48
CA SER A 44 9.43 5.31 0.28
C SER A 44 9.97 4.63 -0.99
N ILE A 45 11.19 4.08 -0.93
CA ILE A 45 11.81 3.37 -2.06
C ILE A 45 11.04 2.09 -2.38
N TRP A 46 10.71 1.29 -1.36
CA TRP A 46 9.88 0.09 -1.47
C TRP A 46 8.56 0.40 -2.16
N THR A 47 7.89 1.47 -1.74
CA THR A 47 6.59 1.85 -2.28
C THR A 47 6.68 2.25 -3.75
N LEU A 48 7.69 3.02 -4.12
CA LEU A 48 7.87 3.51 -5.50
C LEU A 48 8.32 2.44 -6.49
N ILE A 49 9.26 1.58 -6.07
CA ILE A 49 9.90 0.64 -7.00
C ILE A 49 9.16 -0.71 -7.01
N ILE A 50 8.60 -1.12 -5.87
CA ILE A 50 8.03 -2.47 -5.71
C ILE A 50 6.52 -2.38 -5.58
N ALA A 51 6.00 -1.71 -4.55
CA ALA A 51 4.58 -1.80 -4.22
C ALA A 51 3.68 -1.21 -5.33
N VAL A 52 3.88 0.06 -5.71
CA VAL A 52 3.03 0.73 -6.71
C VAL A 52 3.12 0.06 -8.08
N PRO A 53 4.31 -0.22 -8.66
CA PRO A 53 4.40 -0.91 -9.95
C PRO A 53 3.76 -2.30 -9.91
N TYR A 54 3.99 -3.09 -8.86
CA TYR A 54 3.40 -4.41 -8.74
C TYR A 54 1.85 -4.34 -8.67
N LEU A 55 1.32 -3.43 -7.86
CA LEU A 55 -0.12 -3.28 -7.64
C LEU A 55 -0.86 -2.65 -8.83
N VAL A 56 -0.17 -1.91 -9.70
CA VAL A 56 -0.73 -1.33 -10.93
C VAL A 56 -0.61 -2.29 -12.12
N LEU A 57 0.58 -2.88 -12.33
CA LEU A 57 0.84 -3.72 -13.51
C LEU A 57 0.17 -5.09 -13.41
N SER A 58 0.10 -5.67 -12.20
CA SER A 58 -0.51 -6.99 -11.99
C SER A 58 -1.96 -7.08 -12.48
N PRO A 59 -2.90 -6.17 -12.11
CA PRO A 59 -4.27 -6.22 -12.59
C PRO A 59 -4.45 -5.79 -14.06
N LEU A 60 -3.53 -4.99 -14.61
CA LEU A 60 -3.66 -4.45 -15.96
C LEU A 60 -3.14 -5.39 -17.06
N TYR A 61 -2.04 -6.11 -16.80
CA TYR A 61 -1.33 -6.82 -17.86
C TYR A 61 -1.22 -8.33 -17.63
N ILE A 62 -1.28 -8.81 -16.37
CA ILE A 62 -0.97 -10.21 -16.08
C ILE A 62 -1.93 -10.85 -15.08
N PRO A 63 -3.22 -11.04 -15.45
CA PRO A 63 -4.19 -11.74 -14.61
C PRO A 63 -3.79 -13.20 -14.29
N LYS A 64 -2.83 -13.79 -15.04
CA LYS A 64 -2.30 -15.14 -14.80
C LYS A 64 -1.15 -15.22 -13.78
N ILE A 65 -0.42 -14.12 -13.53
CA ILE A 65 0.66 -14.03 -12.51
C ILE A 65 0.15 -13.34 -11.23
N ALA A 66 -1.06 -12.77 -11.28
CA ALA A 66 -1.77 -12.22 -10.14
C ALA A 66 -2.23 -13.31 -9.16
N HIS A 67 -1.28 -13.92 -8.44
CA HIS A 67 -1.61 -14.69 -7.26
C HIS A 67 -2.27 -13.75 -6.26
N LYS A 68 -3.58 -13.90 -6.06
CA LYS A 68 -4.37 -13.09 -5.12
C LYS A 68 -3.68 -12.92 -3.76
N TYR A 69 -3.01 -13.97 -3.29
CA TYR A 69 -2.24 -13.97 -2.04
C TYR A 69 -1.00 -13.08 -2.08
N ALA A 70 -0.29 -12.99 -3.21
CA ALA A 70 0.88 -12.12 -3.34
C ALA A 70 0.47 -10.64 -3.34
N LEU A 71 -0.66 -10.30 -3.97
CA LEU A 71 -1.22 -8.94 -3.93
C LEU A 71 -1.60 -8.55 -2.50
N ILE A 72 -2.30 -9.43 -1.79
CA ILE A 72 -2.66 -9.22 -0.38
C ILE A 72 -1.41 -9.10 0.50
N ALA A 73 -0.39 -9.94 0.25
CA ALA A 73 0.86 -9.90 1.01
C ALA A 73 1.61 -8.58 0.80
N VAL A 74 1.72 -8.08 -0.44
CA VAL A 74 2.38 -6.79 -0.74
C VAL A 74 1.62 -5.64 -0.07
N GLU A 75 0.29 -5.62 -0.14
CA GLU A 75 -0.53 -4.64 0.58
C GLU A 75 -0.29 -4.70 2.09
N ALA A 76 -0.37 -5.88 2.70
CA ALA A 76 -0.21 -6.05 4.14
C ALA A 76 1.20 -5.65 4.63
N VAL A 77 2.24 -6.09 3.92
CA VAL A 77 3.63 -5.72 4.23
C VAL A 77 3.81 -4.22 4.13
N THR A 78 3.29 -3.59 3.07
CA THR A 78 3.42 -2.14 2.87
C THR A 78 2.67 -1.37 3.95
N LEU A 79 1.48 -1.82 4.35
CA LEU A 79 0.70 -1.24 5.44
C LEU A 79 1.47 -1.31 6.77
N LEU A 80 2.08 -2.46 7.09
CA LEU A 80 2.90 -2.63 8.29
C LEU A 80 4.16 -1.76 8.27
N PHE A 81 4.84 -1.69 7.12
CA PHE A 81 6.02 -0.85 6.94
C PHE A 81 5.70 0.61 7.19
N TRP A 82 4.68 1.16 6.53
CA TRP A 82 4.29 2.55 6.73
C TRP A 82 3.89 2.83 8.17
N PHE A 83 3.10 1.94 8.79
CA PHE A 83 2.71 2.07 10.20
C PHE A 83 3.92 2.17 11.13
N ALA A 84 4.86 1.23 11.00
CA ALA A 84 6.07 1.22 11.81
C ALA A 84 6.96 2.43 11.51
N GLY A 85 7.08 2.83 10.24
CA GLY A 85 7.99 3.87 9.79
C GLY A 85 7.63 5.25 10.33
N PHE A 86 6.38 5.69 10.17
CA PHE A 86 6.00 7.02 10.64
C PHE A 86 6.00 7.09 12.18
N ILE A 87 5.65 6.00 12.87
CA ILE A 87 5.71 5.92 14.34
C ILE A 87 7.15 5.94 14.85
N ALA A 88 8.07 5.24 14.19
CA ALA A 88 9.49 5.24 14.57
C ALA A 88 10.08 6.65 14.50
N VAL A 89 9.82 7.38 13.41
CA VAL A 89 10.26 8.78 13.28
C VAL A 89 9.54 9.68 14.29
N ALA A 90 8.26 9.45 14.57
CA ALA A 90 7.53 10.20 15.59
C ALA A 90 8.10 10.02 17.01
N ALA A 91 8.61 8.82 17.32
CA ALA A 91 9.13 8.50 18.66
C ALA A 91 10.44 9.24 18.99
N ILE A 92 11.25 9.56 17.97
CA ILE A 92 12.50 10.30 18.15
C ILE A 92 12.34 11.83 17.99
N LEU A 93 11.12 12.28 17.66
CA LEU A 93 10.86 13.70 17.42
C LEU A 93 10.86 14.48 18.74
N PRO A 94 11.66 15.55 18.87
CA PRO A 94 11.57 16.42 20.04
C PRO A 94 10.28 17.26 19.99
N PRO A 95 9.84 17.82 21.14
CA PRO A 95 8.70 18.72 21.20
C PRO A 95 8.78 19.83 20.14
N SER A 96 7.65 20.14 19.51
CA SER A 96 7.56 21.06 18.35
C SER A 96 8.20 22.43 18.56
N GLY A 97 8.21 22.94 19.81
CA GLY A 97 8.86 24.20 20.17
C GLY A 97 10.39 24.21 19.99
N LEU A 98 11.04 23.04 20.10
CA LEU A 98 12.50 22.90 19.95
C LEU A 98 12.93 22.79 18.48
N CYS A 99 12.00 22.54 17.56
CA CYS A 99 12.28 22.38 16.13
C CYS A 99 12.30 23.67 15.32
N LYS A 100 12.17 24.84 15.99
CA LYS A 100 12.02 26.14 15.33
C LYS A 100 13.20 26.49 14.41
N PHE A 101 14.43 26.15 14.83
CA PHE A 101 15.68 26.52 14.16
C PHE A 101 16.40 25.35 13.49
N SER A 102 15.84 24.14 13.51
CA SER A 102 16.43 22.95 12.87
C SER A 102 15.63 22.57 11.62
N PRO A 103 16.15 22.86 10.41
CA PRO A 103 15.50 22.43 9.16
C PRO A 103 15.30 20.91 9.09
N GLY A 104 16.26 20.14 9.62
CA GLY A 104 16.16 18.69 9.71
C GLY A 104 15.01 18.22 10.58
N CYS A 105 14.77 18.85 11.73
CA CYS A 105 13.62 18.48 12.56
C CYS A 105 12.28 18.79 11.85
N LYS A 106 12.14 19.97 11.21
CA LYS A 106 10.93 20.28 10.45
C LYS A 106 10.68 19.29 9.31
N ALA A 107 11.76 18.83 8.65
CA ALA A 107 11.67 17.80 7.63
C ALA A 107 11.20 16.45 8.21
N MET A 108 11.71 16.02 9.37
CA MET A 108 11.24 14.80 10.03
C MET A 108 9.77 14.92 10.50
N GLN A 109 9.36 16.09 10.98
CA GLN A 109 7.96 16.35 11.34
C GLN A 109 7.03 16.25 10.12
N ALA A 110 7.42 16.87 9.00
CA ALA A 110 6.68 16.75 7.75
C ALA A 110 6.64 15.28 7.27
N ALA A 111 7.78 14.58 7.30
CA ALA A 111 7.86 13.18 6.90
C ALA A 111 6.96 12.27 7.76
N THR A 112 6.86 12.55 9.06
CA THR A 112 5.96 11.85 9.98
C THR A 112 4.50 12.04 9.58
N VAL A 113 4.08 13.29 9.34
CA VAL A 113 2.68 13.60 8.98
C VAL A 113 2.31 13.01 7.62
N PHE A 114 3.16 13.19 6.60
CA PHE A 114 2.93 12.59 5.29
C PHE A 114 2.97 11.05 5.34
N GLY A 115 3.83 10.46 6.17
CA GLY A 115 3.86 9.01 6.41
C GLY A 115 2.58 8.48 7.04
N ALA A 116 1.94 9.24 7.94
CA ALA A 116 0.64 8.88 8.49
C ALA A 116 -0.47 8.94 7.42
N PHE A 117 -0.45 9.94 6.53
CA PHE A 117 -1.39 10.00 5.41
C PHE A 117 -1.18 8.85 4.41
N GLU A 118 0.07 8.50 4.14
CA GLU A 118 0.41 7.36 3.28
C GLU A 118 -0.12 6.05 3.87
N TRP A 119 0.06 5.85 5.18
CA TRP A 119 -0.52 4.72 5.89
C TRP A 119 -2.05 4.67 5.76
N LEU A 120 -2.75 5.81 5.91
CA LEU A 120 -4.20 5.88 5.73
C LEU A 120 -4.64 5.54 4.29
N LEU A 121 -3.86 5.92 3.28
CA LEU A 121 -4.13 5.51 1.89
C LEU A 121 -3.97 4.00 1.71
N PHE A 122 -2.97 3.39 2.34
CA PHE A 122 -2.82 1.93 2.36
C PHE A 122 -3.97 1.23 3.09
N VAL A 123 -4.44 1.77 4.22
CA VAL A 123 -5.65 1.27 4.89
C VAL A 123 -6.86 1.35 3.95
N ALA A 124 -7.07 2.49 3.29
CA ALA A 124 -8.18 2.67 2.35
C ALA A 124 -8.10 1.68 1.18
N THR A 125 -6.92 1.49 0.58
CA THR A 125 -6.73 0.52 -0.51
C THR A 125 -6.94 -0.91 -0.04
N THR A 126 -6.39 -1.32 1.12
CA THR A 126 -6.64 -2.63 1.72
C THR A 126 -8.13 -2.88 1.94
N VAL A 127 -8.88 -1.89 2.47
CA VAL A 127 -10.33 -2.03 2.68
C VAL A 127 -11.05 -2.25 1.35
N LEU A 128 -10.74 -1.44 0.34
CA LEU A 128 -11.40 -1.50 -0.97
C LEU A 128 -11.09 -2.78 -1.76
N VAL A 129 -9.83 -3.24 -1.71
CA VAL A 129 -9.33 -4.32 -2.58
C VAL A 129 -9.35 -5.69 -1.90
N VAL A 130 -9.22 -5.74 -0.57
CA VAL A 130 -9.14 -7.00 0.19
C VAL A 130 -10.41 -7.22 1.00
N VAL A 131 -10.77 -6.26 1.86
CA VAL A 131 -11.81 -6.46 2.87
C VAL A 131 -13.21 -6.51 2.26
N LEU A 132 -13.57 -5.53 1.42
CA LEU A 132 -14.89 -5.47 0.80
C LEU A 132 -15.22 -6.69 -0.08
N PRO A 133 -14.30 -7.21 -0.93
CA PRO A 133 -14.56 -8.43 -1.68
C PRO A 133 -14.70 -9.67 -0.82
N LEU A 134 -13.98 -9.78 0.31
CA LEU A 134 -14.11 -10.91 1.24
C LEU A 134 -15.50 -10.94 1.90
N PHE A 135 -16.00 -9.77 2.34
CA PHE A 135 -17.35 -9.68 2.92
C PHE A 135 -18.47 -9.89 1.89
N ARG A 136 -18.26 -9.49 0.64
CA ARG A 136 -19.23 -9.73 -0.45
C ARG A 136 -19.20 -11.16 -0.98
N GLY A 137 -18.04 -11.82 -0.96
CA GLY A 137 -17.86 -13.20 -1.42
C GLY A 137 -18.38 -14.27 -0.45
N GLY A 138 -18.82 -13.91 0.76
CA GLY A 138 -19.46 -14.82 1.72
C GLY A 138 -20.92 -15.19 1.39
N GLY A 139 -21.45 -14.71 0.26
CA GLY A 139 -22.84 -14.96 -0.18
C GLY A 139 -23.01 -15.94 -1.36
N ASP A 140 -21.94 -16.34 -2.05
CA ASP A 140 -22.06 -17.31 -3.15
C ASP A 140 -21.89 -18.73 -2.59
N GLY A 141 -23.02 -19.31 -2.19
CA GLY A 141 -23.14 -20.75 -2.04
C GLY A 141 -22.73 -21.42 -3.34
N THR A 142 -21.73 -22.28 -3.27
CA THR A 142 -21.47 -23.46 -4.12
C THR A 142 -22.13 -23.46 -5.50
N PRO A 143 -21.36 -23.52 -6.61
CA PRO A 143 -21.93 -23.88 -7.91
C PRO A 143 -22.69 -25.20 -7.75
N LYS A 144 -24.01 -25.15 -7.92
CA LYS A 144 -24.83 -26.36 -8.04
C LYS A 144 -24.28 -27.11 -9.26
N PRO A 145 -23.85 -28.37 -9.14
CA PRO A 145 -23.50 -29.17 -10.32
C PRO A 145 -24.73 -29.20 -11.21
N GLU A 146 -24.62 -28.66 -12.43
CA GLU A 146 -25.64 -28.85 -13.46
C GLU A 146 -25.82 -30.35 -13.65
N ALA A 147 -27.05 -30.82 -13.45
CA ALA A 147 -27.41 -32.20 -13.73
C ALA A 147 -27.15 -32.47 -15.22
N PRO A 148 -26.57 -33.63 -15.60
CA PRO A 148 -26.37 -33.96 -17.00
C PRO A 148 -27.73 -33.96 -17.72
N VAL A 149 -27.83 -33.15 -18.77
CA VAL A 149 -28.95 -33.15 -19.70
C VAL A 149 -28.82 -34.42 -20.55
N ASP A 150 -29.66 -35.42 -20.29
CA ASP A 150 -29.73 -36.64 -21.06
C ASP A 150 -30.22 -36.34 -22.50
N MET A 151 -29.27 -36.29 -23.43
CA MET A 151 -29.51 -36.12 -24.88
C MET A 151 -30.02 -37.41 -25.56
N GLN A 152 -30.96 -38.14 -24.95
CA GLN A 152 -31.47 -39.41 -25.51
C GLN A 152 -32.99 -39.49 -25.76
N ALA A 153 -33.74 -38.41 -25.54
CA ALA A 153 -35.22 -38.48 -25.62
C ALA A 153 -35.87 -37.93 -26.90
N ASN A 154 -35.15 -37.70 -28.01
CA ASN A 154 -35.80 -37.16 -29.22
C ASN A 154 -35.37 -37.82 -30.55
N GLN A 155 -35.34 -39.16 -30.57
CA GLN A 155 -35.21 -39.95 -31.81
C GLN A 155 -36.36 -40.94 -32.05
N ALA A 156 -37.52 -40.75 -31.43
CA ALA A 156 -38.70 -41.54 -31.79
C ALA A 156 -39.97 -40.70 -31.65
N VAL A 157 -40.46 -40.20 -32.79
CA VAL A 157 -41.81 -40.34 -33.37
C VAL A 157 -42.01 -39.25 -34.41
#